data_AF-A0A2N3CD16-F1
#
_entry.id   AF-A0A2N3CD16-F1
#
_cell.length_a   1.000
_cell.length_b   1.000
_cell.length_c   1.000
_cell.angle_alpha   90.00
_cell.angle_beta   90.00
_cell.angle_gamma   90.00
#
_symmetry.space_group_name_H-M   'P 1'
#
loop_
_entity.id
_entity.type
_entity.pdbx_description
1 polymer ?
#
loop_
_entity_poly.entity_id
_entity_poly.type
_entity_poly.pdbx_seq_one_letter_code
_entity_poly.pdbx_strand_id
1 'polypeptide(L)'
;MRARYLMVAILSLTGCVHALPPEVTCPPVVQAEAWVNRMPGPQPPDTSLIVTARIDAQELWMLKAMTQEAAPRILQLELLPGGSGYLGNTGFRSTKAGHPERIEIFCSGKLHHTISHVMTVM
;
A
#
# COMPACT_ATOMS: atom_id res chain seq x y z
N MET A 1 41.09 33.52 -54.43
CA MET A 1 40.59 33.54 -53.03
C MET A 1 39.17 33.00 -53.05
N ARG A 2 38.93 31.76 -52.59
CA ARG A 2 37.60 31.12 -52.58
C ARG A 2 37.18 30.88 -51.13
N ALA A 3 36.12 31.55 -50.72
CA ALA A 3 35.58 31.53 -49.36
C ALA A 3 34.93 30.17 -49.05
N ARG A 4 35.17 29.69 -47.83
CA ARG A 4 34.70 28.41 -47.29
C ARG A 4 33.22 28.53 -46.93
N TYR A 5 32.40 27.58 -47.39
CA TYR A 5 31.03 27.40 -46.93
C TYR A 5 31.05 26.84 -45.51
N LEU A 6 30.49 27.60 -44.56
CA LEU A 6 30.30 27.18 -43.17
C LEU A 6 28.97 26.42 -43.08
N MET A 7 29.03 25.10 -42.90
CA MET A 7 27.86 24.29 -42.54
C MET A 7 27.47 24.60 -41.10
N VAL A 8 26.28 25.16 -40.89
CA VAL A 8 25.66 25.27 -39.55
C VAL A 8 24.68 24.10 -39.41
N ALA A 9 25.06 23.10 -38.61
CA ALA A 9 24.19 22.01 -38.22
C ALA A 9 23.43 22.41 -36.95
N ILE A 10 22.12 22.60 -37.06
CA ILE A 10 21.21 22.87 -35.93
C ILE A 10 20.77 21.51 -35.38
N LEU A 11 21.37 21.10 -34.27
CA LEU A 11 20.96 19.92 -33.50
C LEU A 11 19.77 20.31 -32.60
N SER A 12 18.55 20.02 -33.08
CA SER A 12 17.32 20.14 -32.29
C SER A 12 17.28 19.03 -31.24
N LEU A 13 17.73 19.31 -30.02
CA LEU A 13 17.54 18.45 -28.86
C LEU A 13 16.08 18.50 -28.40
N THR A 14 15.25 17.58 -28.92
CA THR A 14 13.95 17.25 -28.33
C THR A 14 14.17 16.59 -26.97
N GLY A 15 14.11 17.40 -25.91
CA GLY A 15 14.11 16.89 -24.55
C GLY A 15 12.84 16.10 -24.28
N CYS A 16 12.97 14.80 -24.00
CA CYS A 16 11.92 14.03 -23.35
C CYS A 16 11.70 14.63 -21.96
N VAL A 17 10.66 15.45 -21.82
CA VAL A 17 10.11 15.84 -20.51
C VAL A 17 9.64 14.55 -19.85
N HIS A 18 10.52 13.95 -19.04
CA HIS A 18 10.15 12.90 -18.11
C HIS A 18 9.25 13.58 -17.07
N ALA A 19 7.95 13.61 -17.34
CA ALA A 19 6.97 13.96 -16.33
C ALA A 19 7.17 12.98 -15.17
N LEU A 20 7.66 13.50 -14.04
CA LEU A 20 7.70 12.75 -12.79
C LEU A 20 6.28 12.24 -12.53
N PRO A 21 6.12 10.96 -12.14
CA PRO A 21 4.80 10.45 -11.81
C PRO A 21 4.18 11.37 -10.74
N PRO A 22 2.88 11.66 -10.82
CA PRO A 22 2.22 12.48 -9.81
C PRO A 22 2.51 11.90 -8.42
N GLU A 23 2.99 12.73 -7.50
CA GLU A 23 3.22 12.32 -6.11
C GLU A 23 1.88 11.85 -5.53
N VAL A 24 1.76 10.54 -5.31
CA VAL A 24 0.61 9.96 -4.63
C VAL A 24 0.66 10.46 -3.19
N THR A 25 -0.26 11.36 -2.83
CA THR A 25 -0.37 11.86 -1.46
C THR A 25 -1.11 10.83 -0.63
N CYS A 26 -0.40 10.22 0.33
CA CYS A 26 -0.94 9.22 1.24
C CYS A 26 -1.96 9.85 2.20
N PRO A 27 -3.23 9.42 2.19
CA PRO A 27 -4.25 9.97 3.06
C PRO A 27 -3.99 9.55 4.51
N PRO A 28 -4.25 10.43 5.50
CA PRO A 28 -4.10 10.08 6.90
C PRO A 28 -4.99 8.89 7.31
N VAL A 29 -4.42 7.95 8.06
CA VAL A 29 -5.21 6.91 8.75
C VAL A 29 -5.81 7.50 10.03
N VAL A 30 -7.14 7.53 10.09
CA VAL A 30 -7.92 8.02 11.23
C VAL A 30 -8.09 6.94 12.30
N GLN A 31 -8.30 5.69 11.86
CA GLN A 31 -8.49 4.53 12.73
C GLN A 31 -8.06 3.27 11.97
N ALA A 32 -7.42 2.33 12.64
CA ALA A 32 -7.10 1.04 12.07
C ALA A 32 -7.24 -0.07 13.11
N GLU A 33 -7.81 -1.19 12.70
CA GLU A 33 -8.10 -2.34 13.55
C GLU A 33 -7.79 -3.63 12.79
N ALA A 34 -7.40 -4.64 13.54
CA ALA A 34 -7.12 -5.96 13.00
C ALA A 34 -7.64 -7.05 13.92
N TRP A 35 -8.17 -8.11 13.31
CA TRP A 35 -8.62 -9.28 14.04
C TRP A 35 -8.50 -10.56 13.24
N VAL A 36 -8.35 -11.67 13.93
CA VAL A 36 -8.37 -13.01 13.38
C VAL A 36 -9.72 -13.65 13.71
N ASN A 37 -10.41 -14.13 12.69
CA ASN A 37 -11.62 -14.94 12.86
C ASN A 37 -11.22 -16.38 13.17
N ARG A 38 -11.76 -16.94 14.26
CA ARG A 38 -11.72 -18.37 14.55
C ARG A 38 -13.08 -18.99 14.35
N MET A 39 -13.11 -20.27 13.97
CA MET A 39 -14.35 -21.03 14.09
C MET A 39 -14.66 -21.29 15.58
N PRO A 40 -15.91 -21.58 15.96
CA PRO A 40 -16.20 -22.14 17.27
C PRO A 40 -15.63 -23.57 17.38
N GLY A 41 -15.01 -23.93 18.51
CA GLY A 41 -14.53 -25.29 18.78
C GLY A 41 -13.50 -25.39 19.91
N PRO A 42 -13.07 -26.61 20.30
CA PRO A 42 -12.10 -26.82 21.38
C PRO A 42 -10.65 -26.40 21.02
N GLN A 43 -10.27 -26.51 19.73
CA GLN A 43 -9.07 -25.88 19.15
C GLN A 43 -9.37 -25.49 17.70
N PRO A 44 -10.09 -24.39 17.48
CA PRO A 44 -10.46 -23.99 16.14
C PRO A 44 -9.26 -23.36 15.44
N PRO A 45 -9.00 -23.73 14.17
CA PRO A 45 -7.96 -23.08 13.40
C PRO A 45 -8.34 -21.62 13.14
N ASP A 46 -7.34 -20.75 13.11
CA ASP A 46 -7.51 -19.40 12.60
C ASP A 46 -7.94 -19.48 11.11
N THR A 47 -9.00 -18.75 10.73
CA THR A 47 -9.61 -18.86 9.39
C THR A 47 -9.20 -17.73 8.46
N SER A 48 -9.31 -16.47 8.92
CA SER A 48 -8.83 -15.32 8.18
C SER A 48 -8.39 -14.20 9.13
N LEU A 49 -7.28 -13.55 8.79
CA LEU A 49 -6.93 -12.24 9.32
C LEU A 49 -7.67 -11.16 8.52
N ILE A 50 -8.35 -10.26 9.23
CA ILE A 50 -8.99 -9.07 8.70
C ILE A 50 -8.28 -7.85 9.25
N VAL A 51 -8.00 -6.90 8.37
CA VAL A 51 -7.49 -5.57 8.72
C VAL A 51 -8.41 -4.55 8.07
N THR A 52 -8.84 -3.55 8.83
CA THR A 52 -9.63 -2.43 8.33
C THR A 52 -9.00 -1.13 8.75
N ALA A 53 -8.98 -0.14 7.86
CA ALA A 53 -8.55 1.21 8.17
C ALA A 53 -9.56 2.22 7.64
N ARG A 54 -9.90 3.19 8.49
CA ARG A 54 -10.58 4.43 8.10
C ARG A 54 -9.53 5.46 7.75
N ILE A 55 -9.67 6.08 6.59
CA ILE A 55 -8.74 7.07 6.05
C ILE A 55 -9.48 8.35 5.70
N ASP A 56 -8.80 9.49 5.80
CA ASP A 56 -9.34 10.78 5.36
C ASP A 56 -9.06 10.98 3.86
N ALA A 57 -9.89 10.37 3.02
CA ALA A 57 -9.76 10.41 1.57
C ALA A 57 -11.12 10.50 0.86
N GLN A 58 -11.16 11.29 -0.21
CA GLN A 58 -12.32 11.39 -1.12
C GLN A 58 -12.22 10.45 -2.33
N GLU A 59 -11.11 9.73 -2.45
CA GLU A 59 -10.86 8.72 -3.48
C GLU A 59 -10.91 7.31 -2.90
N LEU A 60 -10.95 6.30 -3.77
CA LEU A 60 -10.87 4.89 -3.37
C LEU A 60 -9.43 4.50 -3.05
N TRP A 61 -9.27 3.66 -2.02
CA TRP A 61 -7.99 3.11 -1.61
C TRP A 61 -8.14 1.65 -1.19
N MET A 62 -7.05 0.89 -1.28
CA MET A 62 -6.99 -0.51 -0.88
C MET A 62 -5.73 -0.82 -0.09
N LEU A 63 -5.82 -1.81 0.81
CA LEU A 63 -4.68 -2.40 1.49
C LEU A 63 -4.29 -3.69 0.76
N LYS A 64 -3.00 -3.82 0.43
CA LYS A 64 -2.45 -5.00 -0.24
C LYS A 64 -1.28 -5.55 0.54
N ALA A 65 -1.23 -6.87 0.74
CA ALA A 65 -0.04 -7.50 1.31
C ALA A 65 1.19 -7.25 0.44
N MET A 66 2.28 -6.80 1.08
CA MET A 66 3.57 -6.71 0.43
C MET A 66 4.13 -8.12 0.24
N THR A 67 4.76 -8.39 -0.90
CA THR A 67 5.33 -9.72 -1.22
C THR A 67 6.61 -10.02 -0.45
N GLN A 68 7.14 -9.06 0.30
CA GLN A 68 8.30 -9.32 1.16
C GLN A 68 7.86 -10.14 2.34
N GLU A 69 8.55 -11.27 2.54
CA GLU A 69 8.48 -12.06 3.76
C GLU A 69 9.15 -11.23 4.87
N ALA A 70 8.43 -10.22 5.36
CA ALA A 70 8.83 -9.49 6.54
C ALA A 70 8.93 -10.51 7.69
N ALA A 71 9.84 -10.23 8.64
CA ALA A 71 10.15 -11.07 9.78
C ALA A 71 8.95 -11.87 10.31
N PRO A 72 9.13 -13.12 10.82
CA PRO A 72 8.10 -14.16 10.93
C PRO A 72 6.82 -13.85 11.75
N ARG A 73 6.62 -12.61 12.23
CA ARG A 73 5.46 -12.13 12.99
C ARG A 73 4.99 -10.72 12.62
N ILE A 74 5.51 -10.12 11.55
CA ILE A 74 5.12 -8.80 11.07
C ILE A 74 4.42 -8.94 9.73
N LEU A 75 3.19 -8.44 9.63
CA LEU A 75 2.51 -8.30 8.34
C LEU A 75 2.73 -6.89 7.82
N GLN A 76 3.26 -6.77 6.60
CA GLN A 76 3.40 -5.49 5.91
C GLN A 76 2.32 -5.34 4.83
N LEU A 77 1.59 -4.24 4.90
CA LEU A 77 0.55 -3.86 3.95
C LEU A 77 0.94 -2.57 3.26
N GLU A 78 0.69 -2.45 1.96
CA GLU A 78 0.81 -1.20 1.22
C GLU A 78 -0.59 -0.60 1.02
N LEU A 79 -0.75 0.67 1.36
CA LEU A 79 -1.91 1.50 1.08
C LEU A 79 -1.76 2.10 -0.32
N LEU A 80 -2.64 1.69 -1.23
CA LEU A 80 -2.57 2.03 -2.65
C LEU A 80 -3.86 2.70 -3.13
N PRO A 81 -3.78 3.67 -4.06
CA PRO A 81 -4.96 4.27 -4.66
C PRO A 81 -5.74 3.25 -5.51
N GLY A 82 -7.06 3.42 -5.56
CA GLY A 82 -8.01 2.56 -6.28
C GLY A 82 -8.53 1.38 -5.46
N GLY A 83 -8.85 0.28 -6.16
CA GLY A 83 -9.46 -0.91 -5.57
C GLY A 83 -10.99 -0.87 -5.58
N SER A 84 -11.60 -1.88 -4.97
CA SER A 84 -13.06 -2.02 -4.83
C SER A 84 -13.46 -1.83 -3.37
N GLY A 85 -14.20 -0.77 -3.05
CA GLY A 85 -14.58 -0.48 -1.67
C GLY A 85 -15.46 0.76 -1.52
N TYR A 86 -15.45 1.33 -0.32
CA TYR A 86 -16.20 2.54 0.06
C TYR A 86 -15.23 3.69 0.31
N LEU A 87 -15.63 4.92 -0.03
CA LEU A 87 -14.84 6.11 0.27
C LEU A 87 -14.54 6.21 1.77
N GLY A 88 -13.32 6.63 2.10
CA GLY A 88 -12.84 6.76 3.48
C GLY A 88 -12.61 5.44 4.23
N ASN A 89 -12.79 4.28 3.61
CA ASN A 89 -12.53 2.98 4.25
C ASN A 89 -11.77 2.04 3.31
N THR A 90 -10.83 1.29 3.89
CA THR A 90 -10.04 0.31 3.18
C THR A 90 -9.81 -0.91 4.06
N GLY A 91 -9.52 -2.05 3.46
CA GLY A 91 -9.31 -3.29 4.20
C GLY A 91 -8.49 -4.32 3.46
N PHE A 92 -7.98 -5.26 4.22
CA PHE A 92 -7.25 -6.42 3.76
C PHE A 92 -7.83 -7.67 4.44
N ARG A 93 -7.99 -8.74 3.66
CA ARG A 93 -8.38 -10.06 4.15
C ARG A 93 -7.39 -11.10 3.65
N SER A 94 -6.77 -11.82 4.58
CA SER A 94 -5.93 -12.97 4.22
C SER A 94 -6.76 -14.21 3.91
N THR A 95 -6.31 -15.01 2.95
CA THR A 95 -6.88 -16.33 2.61
C THR A 95 -6.38 -17.45 3.51
N LYS A 96 -5.24 -17.26 4.19
CA LYS A 96 -4.72 -18.14 5.23
C LYS A 96 -4.45 -17.30 6.46
N ALA A 97 -5.07 -17.64 7.58
CA ALA A 97 -4.82 -16.89 8.79
C ALA A 97 -3.40 -17.15 9.30
N GLY A 98 -2.64 -16.06 9.42
CA GLY A 98 -1.53 -15.97 10.35
C GLY A 98 -1.96 -15.16 11.56
N HIS A 99 -1.14 -15.18 12.60
CA HIS A 99 -1.32 -14.37 13.81
C HIS A 99 -0.14 -13.39 13.95
N PRO A 100 -0.08 -12.32 13.13
CA PRO A 100 0.99 -11.35 13.24
C PRO A 100 0.91 -10.66 14.61
N GLU A 101 2.05 -10.43 15.23
CA GLU A 101 2.16 -9.61 16.45
C GLU A 101 2.02 -8.12 16.12
N ARG A 102 2.37 -7.74 14.90
CA ARG A 102 2.34 -6.36 14.43
C ARG A 102 1.96 -6.29 12.96
N ILE A 103 1.17 -5.29 12.61
CA ILE A 103 0.85 -4.96 11.23
C ILE A 103 1.38 -3.56 10.95
N GLU A 104 2.16 -3.44 9.88
CA GLU A 104 2.73 -2.18 9.42
C GLU A 104 2.08 -1.81 8.11
N ILE A 105 1.46 -0.63 8.05
CA ILE A 105 0.86 -0.07 6.85
C ILE A 105 1.85 0.93 6.28
N PHE A 106 2.32 0.65 5.08
CA PHE A 106 3.18 1.51 4.28
C PHE A 106 2.34 2.27 3.26
N CYS A 107 2.83 3.43 2.85
CA CYS A 107 2.30 4.14 1.71
C CYS A 107 3.46 4.85 0.99
N SER A 108 3.56 4.63 -0.31
CA SER A 108 4.68 5.12 -1.13
C SER A 108 6.04 4.73 -0.54
N GLY A 109 6.13 3.50 -0.01
CA GLY A 109 7.36 2.95 0.58
C GLY A 109 7.76 3.51 1.95
N LYS A 110 6.95 4.35 2.58
CA LYS A 110 7.18 4.87 3.94
C LYS A 110 6.21 4.25 4.93
N LEU A 111 6.69 3.91 6.13
CA LEU A 111 5.82 3.47 7.21
C LEU A 111 4.83 4.59 7.54
N HIS A 112 3.55 4.30 7.40
CA HIS A 112 2.46 5.26 7.51
C HIS A 112 1.63 5.03 8.78
N HIS A 113 1.40 3.77 9.17
CA HIS A 113 0.66 3.43 10.39
C HIS A 113 1.08 2.06 10.93
N THR A 114 0.87 1.84 12.23
CA THR A 114 1.18 0.57 12.91
C THR A 114 0.00 0.11 13.74
N ILE A 115 -0.38 -1.16 13.61
CA ILE A 115 -1.35 -1.84 14.46
C ILE A 115 -0.58 -2.83 15.33
N SER A 116 -0.56 -2.60 16.64
CA SER A 116 0.16 -3.45 17.61
C SER A 116 -0.75 -4.44 18.34
N HIS A 117 -2.06 -4.37 18.14
CA HIS A 117 -3.02 -5.24 18.79
C HIS A 117 -3.89 -5.91 17.73
N VAL A 118 -3.73 -7.23 17.60
CA VAL A 118 -4.54 -8.09 16.72
C VAL A 118 -5.49 -8.88 17.61
N MET A 119 -6.78 -8.61 17.48
CA MET A 119 -7.80 -9.25 18.31
C MET A 119 -8.11 -10.66 17.79
N THR A 120 -8.61 -11.53 18.66
CA THR A 120 -9.24 -12.79 18.22
C THR A 120 -10.74 -12.67 18.39
N VAL A 121 -11.49 -12.97 17.34
CA VAL A 121 -12.97 -12.97 17.35
C VAL A 121 -13.44 -14.39 17.05
N MET A 122 -14.42 -14.87 17.82
CA MET A 122 -15.01 -16.22 17.75
C MET A 122 -16.40 -16.19 17.11
#